data_AF-A0A2S6WFG5-F1
#
_entry.id   AF-A0A2S6WFG5-F1
#
_cell.length_a   1.000
_cell.length_b   1.000
_cell.length_c   1.000
_cell.angle_alpha   90.00
_cell.angle_beta   90.00
_cell.angle_gamma   90.00
#
_symmetry.space_group_name_H-M   'P 1'
#
loop_
_entity.id
_entity.type
_entity.pdbx_description
1 polymer ?
#
loop_
_entity_poly.entity_id
_entity_poly.type
_entity_poly.pdbx_seq_one_letter_code
_entity_poly.pdbx_strand_id
1 'polypeptide(L)'
;MTELPLPDAGDARRGLRVTVGDTAPDDGTDDRTDDGTDPAADTRGGVLTVDLVAVRVGDDAISLTNGTLGEPADDATRTSVEIGTGRLTEARRQGRAQV
;
A
#
# COMPACT_ATOMS: atom_id res chain seq x y z
N MET A 1 -0.71 -20.13 22.66
CA MET A 1 -0.73 -19.16 21.56
C MET A 1 -0.78 -17.78 22.20
N THR A 2 0.34 -17.07 22.22
CA THR A 2 0.40 -15.72 22.80
C THR A 2 -0.20 -14.75 21.79
N GLU A 3 -1.37 -14.19 22.12
CA GLU A 3 -1.93 -13.07 21.37
C GLU A 3 -1.03 -11.85 21.56
N LEU A 4 -0.70 -11.20 20.43
CA LEU A 4 -0.01 -9.92 20.44
C LEU A 4 -1.04 -8.85 20.81
N PRO A 5 -0.85 -8.12 21.92
CA PRO A 5 -1.79 -7.07 22.31
C PRO A 5 -1.90 -6.05 21.18
N LEU A 6 -3.13 -5.64 20.90
CA LEU A 6 -3.40 -4.57 19.95
C LEU A 6 -2.71 -3.30 20.46
N PRO A 7 -1.89 -2.63 19.64
CA PRO A 7 -1.19 -1.42 20.05
C PRO A 7 -2.17 -0.27 20.39
N ASP A 8 -1.75 0.59 21.31
CA ASP A 8 -2.58 1.67 21.87
C ASP A 8 -3.05 2.68 20.80
N ALA A 9 -4.23 3.23 21.03
CA ALA A 9 -4.88 4.18 20.13
C ALA A 9 -4.02 5.45 19.95
N GLY A 10 -3.72 5.80 18.70
CA GLY A 10 -2.96 6.99 18.33
C GLY A 10 -1.47 6.75 18.03
N ASP A 11 -0.87 5.65 18.51
CA ASP A 11 0.56 5.35 18.34
C ASP A 11 0.83 4.07 17.51
N ALA A 12 -0.24 3.32 17.24
CA ALA A 12 -0.24 2.10 16.43
C ALA A 12 -0.14 2.34 14.92
N ARG A 13 0.94 2.95 14.42
CA ARG A 13 1.19 2.95 12.97
C ARG A 13 1.89 1.65 12.61
N ARG A 14 1.17 0.76 11.93
CA ARG A 14 1.77 -0.45 11.33
C ARG A 14 1.80 -0.24 9.82
N GLY A 15 3.01 -0.19 9.28
CA GLY A 15 3.26 -0.17 7.85
C GLY A 15 3.85 -1.50 7.39
N LEU A 16 3.44 -1.95 6.20
CA LEU A 16 4.01 -3.09 5.50
C LEU A 16 4.26 -2.69 4.05
N ARG A 17 5.50 -2.82 3.57
CA ARG A 17 5.81 -2.72 2.15
C ARG A 17 5.89 -4.12 1.55
N VAL A 18 5.18 -4.32 0.45
CA VAL A 18 5.16 -5.56 -0.32
C VAL A 18 5.67 -5.25 -1.72
N THR A 19 6.67 -5.99 -2.18
CA THR A 19 7.18 -5.93 -3.56
C THR A 19 6.85 -7.24 -4.26
N VAL A 20 6.17 -7.16 -5.40
CA VAL A 20 5.84 -8.30 -6.26
C VAL A 20 6.49 -8.07 -7.61
N GLY A 21 7.47 -8.90 -7.95
CA GLY A 21 8.09 -8.93 -9.27
C GLY A 21 7.73 -10.22 -10.00
N ASP A 22 8.08 -10.27 -11.29
CA ASP A 22 8.05 -11.52 -12.04
C ASP A 22 8.95 -12.56 -11.35
N THR A 23 8.50 -13.82 -11.35
CA THR A 23 9.17 -14.93 -10.66
C THR A 23 10.00 -15.79 -11.61
N ALA A 24 10.02 -15.50 -12.92
CA ALA A 24 10.73 -16.33 -13.88
C ALA A 24 12.22 -15.95 -13.98
N PRO A 25 13.16 -16.84 -13.59
CA PRO A 25 14.42 -16.88 -14.31
C PRO A 25 14.11 -17.28 -15.75
N ASP A 26 14.61 -16.51 -16.70
CA ASP A 26 14.52 -16.82 -18.12
C ASP A 26 15.33 -18.10 -18.40
N ASP A 27 14.68 -19.24 -18.48
CA ASP A 27 15.21 -20.48 -19.06
C ASP A 27 15.22 -20.41 -20.61
N GLY A 28 15.56 -19.24 -21.15
CA GLY A 28 16.34 -19.05 -22.37
C GLY A 28 15.77 -19.65 -23.65
N THR A 29 14.46 -19.86 -23.73
CA THR A 29 13.84 -20.50 -24.90
C THR A 29 12.57 -19.80 -25.35
N ASP A 30 12.66 -18.50 -25.65
CA ASP A 30 11.67 -17.82 -26.49
C ASP A 30 12.40 -17.16 -27.68
N ASP A 31 12.67 -17.96 -28.72
CA ASP A 31 13.00 -17.49 -30.08
C ASP A 31 11.73 -16.94 -30.77
N ARG A 32 11.13 -15.91 -30.15
CA ARG A 32 10.16 -15.06 -30.82
C ARG A 32 10.82 -13.71 -30.96
N THR A 33 11.18 -13.35 -32.18
CA THR A 33 11.61 -11.99 -32.53
C THR A 33 10.50 -11.03 -32.10
N ASP A 34 10.67 -10.39 -30.95
CA ASP A 34 9.77 -9.38 -30.43
C ASP A 34 9.92 -8.12 -31.31
N ASP A 35 8.88 -7.77 -32.05
CA ASP A 35 8.81 -6.55 -32.88
C ASP A 35 8.56 -5.29 -32.02
N GLY A 36 8.81 -5.37 -30.70
CA GLY A 36 8.76 -4.25 -29.77
C GLY A 36 7.36 -3.62 -29.62
N THR A 37 6.32 -4.30 -30.09
CA THR A 37 4.95 -3.78 -30.17
C THR A 37 4.00 -4.50 -29.20
N ASP A 38 4.49 -5.48 -28.43
CA ASP A 38 3.67 -6.19 -27.44
C ASP A 38 3.54 -5.36 -26.14
N PRO A 39 2.37 -4.80 -25.80
CA PRO A 39 2.17 -4.07 -24.54
C PRO A 39 2.35 -4.95 -23.30
N ALA A 40 2.35 -6.28 -23.45
CA ALA A 40 2.72 -7.18 -22.37
C ALA A 40 4.24 -7.19 -22.10
N ALA A 41 5.09 -6.79 -23.07
CA ALA A 41 6.54 -6.68 -22.88
C ALA A 41 6.91 -5.55 -21.92
N ASP A 42 6.19 -4.42 -21.94
CA ASP A 42 6.37 -3.32 -20.98
C ASP A 42 6.03 -3.72 -19.53
N THR A 43 5.25 -4.78 -19.35
CA THR A 43 4.90 -5.31 -18.02
C THR A 43 5.86 -6.41 -17.56
N ARG A 44 6.57 -7.08 -18.50
CA ARG A 44 7.59 -8.09 -18.20
C ARG A 44 8.80 -7.40 -17.57
N GLY A 45 9.03 -7.65 -16.29
CA GLY A 45 10.13 -7.05 -15.52
C GLY A 45 9.76 -5.88 -14.61
N GLY A 46 8.50 -5.44 -14.59
CA GLY A 46 8.03 -4.42 -13.65
C GLY A 46 7.90 -4.98 -12.21
N VAL A 47 8.43 -4.26 -11.22
CA VAL A 47 8.21 -4.57 -9.79
C VAL A 47 7.04 -3.74 -9.28
N LEU A 48 5.96 -4.39 -8.86
CA LEU A 48 4.86 -3.75 -8.14
C LEU A 48 5.25 -3.54 -6.68
N THR A 49 5.33 -2.29 -6.24
CA THR A 49 5.55 -1.92 -4.84
C THR A 49 4.25 -1.43 -4.23
N VAL A 50 3.81 -2.02 -3.12
CA VAL A 50 2.60 -1.64 -2.38
C VAL A 50 2.94 -1.38 -0.91
N ASP A 51 2.58 -0.20 -0.42
CA ASP A 51 2.55 0.12 0.99
C ASP A 51 1.14 -0.10 1.55
N LEU A 52 1.03 -0.87 2.63
CA LEU A 52 -0.16 -1.05 3.43
C LEU A 52 0.06 -0.41 4.81
N VAL A 53 -0.80 0.52 5.20
CA VAL A 53 -0.74 1.19 6.50
C VAL A 53 -2.07 1.11 7.22
N ALA A 54 -2.05 0.63 8.47
CA ALA A 54 -3.18 0.71 9.37
C ALA A 54 -2.94 1.78 10.44
N VAL A 55 -3.94 2.63 10.67
CA VAL A 55 -3.91 3.72 11.67
C VAL A 55 -5.15 3.65 12.54
N ARG A 56 -4.98 3.70 13.86
CA ARG A 56 -6.08 3.90 14.82
C ARG A 56 -6.15 5.34 15.32
N VAL A 57 -7.37 5.88 15.40
CA VAL A 57 -7.67 7.22 15.90
C VAL A 57 -8.76 7.09 16.96
N GLY A 58 -8.37 7.04 18.24
CA GLY A 58 -9.30 6.65 19.30
C GLY A 58 -9.83 5.23 19.05
N ASP A 59 -11.15 5.09 18.97
CA ASP A 59 -11.82 3.80 18.76
C ASP A 59 -11.99 3.44 17.27
N ASP A 60 -11.72 4.41 16.37
CA ASP A 60 -11.86 4.25 14.94
C ASP A 60 -10.55 3.82 14.28
N ALA A 61 -10.63 3.17 13.12
CA ALA A 61 -9.48 2.71 12.35
C ALA A 61 -9.63 2.96 10.85
N ILE A 62 -8.50 3.20 10.18
CA ILE A 62 -8.41 3.29 8.71
C ILE A 62 -7.23 2.44 8.21
N SER A 63 -7.45 1.76 7.09
CA SER A 63 -6.42 1.05 6.33
C SER A 63 -6.21 1.75 4.99
N LEU A 64 -4.95 1.99 4.63
CA LEU A 64 -4.55 2.70 3.42
C LEU A 64 -3.59 1.84 2.61
N THR A 65 -3.84 1.75 1.30
CA THR A 65 -2.98 1.06 0.34
C THR A 65 -2.49 2.04 -0.70
N ASN A 66 -1.17 2.13 -0.89
CA ASN A 66 -0.55 2.95 -1.93
C ASN A 66 0.37 2.08 -2.78
N GLY A 67 0.12 2.00 -4.09
CA GLY A 67 0.84 1.11 -5.00
C GLY A 67 1.42 1.85 -6.19
N THR A 68 2.60 1.44 -6.64
CA THR A 68 3.23 1.89 -7.88
C THR A 68 3.94 0.74 -8.58
N LEU A 69 4.15 0.87 -9.89
CA LEU A 69 5.19 0.12 -10.57
C LEU A 69 6.52 0.86 -10.36
N GLY A 70 7.56 0.16 -9.90
CA GLY A 70 8.86 0.72 -9.57
C GLY A 70 8.96 1.28 -8.15
N GLU A 71 9.79 2.32 -7.99
CA GLU A 71 10.00 2.99 -6.69
C GLU A 71 8.87 3.99 -6.40
N PRO A 72 8.19 3.90 -5.26
CA PRO A 72 7.21 4.89 -4.83
C PRO A 72 7.85 6.26 -4.58
N ALA A 73 7.11 7.32 -4.88
CA ALA A 73 7.50 8.66 -4.47
C ALA A 73 7.64 8.74 -2.93
N ASP A 74 8.73 9.33 -2.46
CA ASP A 74 9.20 9.28 -1.06
C ASP A 74 8.09 9.60 -0.03
N ASP A 75 7.23 10.58 -0.33
CA ASP A 75 6.20 11.07 0.58
C ASP A 75 4.77 10.63 0.25
N ALA A 76 4.54 9.81 -0.78
CA ALA A 76 3.19 9.49 -1.25
C ALA A 76 2.37 8.74 -0.18
N THR A 77 2.97 7.74 0.46
CA THR A 77 2.34 6.96 1.52
C THR A 77 2.11 7.81 2.77
N ARG A 78 3.08 8.64 3.15
CA ARG A 78 2.96 9.56 4.28
C ARG A 78 1.83 10.57 4.09
N THR A 79 1.76 11.21 2.92
CA THR A 79 0.72 12.17 2.57
C THR A 79 -0.66 11.53 2.65
N SER A 80 -0.79 10.29 2.13
CA SER A 80 -2.05 9.53 2.18
C SER A 80 -2.50 9.25 3.62
N VAL A 81 -1.55 8.90 4.50
CA VAL A 81 -1.78 8.67 5.94
C VAL A 81 -2.26 9.95 6.65
N GLU A 82 -1.61 11.08 6.40
CA GLU A 82 -1.96 12.36 7.01
C GLU A 82 -3.37 12.81 6.60
N ILE A 83 -3.68 12.76 5.30
CA ILE A 83 -5.01 13.10 4.77
C ILE A 83 -6.07 12.14 5.32
N GLY A 84 -5.82 10.83 5.27
CA GLY A 84 -6.76 9.80 5.74
C GLY A 84 -7.08 9.93 7.23
N THR A 85 -6.06 10.18 8.05
CA THR A 85 -6.20 10.40 9.50
C THR A 85 -7.01 11.67 9.79
N GLY A 86 -6.76 12.76 9.06
CA GLY A 86 -7.52 14.00 9.17
C GLY A 86 -9.00 13.80 8.84
N ARG A 87 -9.30 13.06 7.76
CA ARG A 87 -10.68 12.71 7.38
C ARG A 87 -11.37 11.83 8.42
N LEU A 88 -10.68 10.85 8.99
CA LEU A 88 -11.24 9.99 10.03
C LEU A 88 -11.55 10.79 11.31
N THR A 89 -10.67 11.71 11.68
CA THR A 89 -10.87 12.60 12.84
C THR A 89 -12.11 13.48 12.65
N GLU A 90 -12.29 14.04 11.46
CA GLU A 90 -13.45 14.88 11.15
C GLU A 90 -14.75 14.06 11.09
N ALA A 91 -14.73 12.86 10.49
CA ALA A 91 -15.88 11.96 10.47
C ALA A 91 -16.34 11.60 11.90
N ARG A 92 -15.40 11.30 12.80
CA ARG A 92 -15.70 11.04 14.22
C ARG A 92 -16.33 12.25 14.91
N ARG A 93 -15.83 13.46 14.62
CA ARG A 93 -16.37 14.71 15.17
C ARG A 93 -17.82 14.92 14.73
N GLN A 94 -18.09 14.74 13.43
CA GLN A 94 -19.43 14.90 12.86
C GLN A 94 -20.40 13.84 13.40
N GLY A 95 -19.97 12.57 13.47
CA GLY A 95 -20.77 11.49 14.03
C GLY A 95 -21.21 11.75 15.48
N ARG A 96 -20.35 12.36 16.30
CA ARG A 96 -20.69 12.78 17.67
C ARG A 96 -21.65 13.96 17.76
N ALA A 97 -21.72 14.81 16.73
CA ALA A 97 -22.63 15.95 16.70
C ALA A 97 -24.06 15.58 16.28
N GLN A 98 -24.26 14.35 15.79
CA GLN A 98 -25.55 13.83 15.29
C GLN A 98 -26.27 12.93 16.31
N VAL A 99 -25.74 12.82 17.54
CA VAL A 99 -26.28 11.98 18.63
C VAL A 99 -26.92 12.82 19.71
#